data_AF-A0A416MM33-F1
#
_entry.id   AF-A0A416MM33-F1
#
_cell.length_a   1.000
_cell.length_b   1.000
_cell.length_c   1.000
_cell.angle_alpha   90.00
_cell.angle_beta   90.00
_cell.angle_gamma   90.00
#
_symmetry.space_group_name_H-M   'P 1'
#
loop_
_entity.id
_entity.type
_entity.pdbx_description
1 polymer ?
#
loop_
_entity_poly.entity_id
_entity_poly.type
_entity_poly.pdbx_seq_one_letter_code
_entity_poly.pdbx_strand_id
1 'polypeptide(L)'
;MCRTKKDDKLKKRKSGKGADFVKKKRKKKMAAGMKFLFALLFTASIGLIAAGVYLMFFKNRDAYERQAEERDLADTYIDDLILKLTDPEAYEKKVQEEAKEKAERMARRKQQENAKGWDDIEKSSESAGEDESAPTYDFSDLDYEDANYYMRDGIVYTPDYAKGTIQCVLEVPTAGIRRGVYTGTWEEINYDLDIWMVTAARPDYTLGETHMCIYGHNHTAQDLSFNRLKDVEVGDAFYLTAESGRYTYRVTNVFAVSRDEATRNYVDNFSIGSDKCYIITCGRDDGVKNYRYLDLIVEGTLEEQMPLLEYAKIRQQSGANK
;
A
#
# COMPACT_ATOMS: atom_id res chain seq x y z
N MET A 1 -78.14 -27.42 24.95
CA MET A 1 -78.84 -27.64 26.24
C MET A 1 -77.89 -27.35 27.40
N CYS A 2 -78.38 -27.39 28.65
CA CYS A 2 -77.72 -27.23 29.98
C CYS A 2 -76.17 -27.24 30.02
N ARG A 3 -75.43 -26.34 30.69
CA ARG A 3 -75.65 -25.41 31.83
C ARG A 3 -75.66 -26.05 33.24
N THR A 4 -74.78 -25.47 34.09
CA THR A 4 -74.61 -25.53 35.57
C THR A 4 -73.55 -26.53 36.08
N LYS A 5 -72.75 -26.28 37.14
CA LYS A 5 -72.60 -25.18 38.14
C LYS A 5 -71.09 -24.82 38.25
N LYS A 6 -70.55 -23.65 38.65
CA LYS A 6 -70.99 -22.42 39.37
C LYS A 6 -70.94 -22.50 40.92
N ASP A 7 -70.49 -21.39 41.55
CA ASP A 7 -70.61 -20.98 42.98
C ASP A 7 -69.68 -21.66 44.02
N ASP A 8 -69.05 -20.97 45.02
CA ASP A 8 -68.90 -19.53 45.31
C ASP A 8 -67.85 -19.26 46.46
N LYS A 9 -67.52 -17.98 46.74
CA LYS A 9 -66.92 -17.42 47.99
C LYS A 9 -65.44 -17.80 48.30
N LEU A 10 -64.62 -17.04 49.02
CA LEU A 10 -64.70 -15.76 49.79
C LEU A 10 -63.27 -15.10 49.74
N LYS A 11 -62.86 -13.93 50.27
CA LYS A 11 -63.39 -12.85 51.15
C LYS A 11 -62.60 -11.54 50.88
N LYS A 12 -63.17 -10.34 51.11
CA LYS A 12 -62.47 -9.04 50.98
C LYS A 12 -61.75 -8.60 52.26
N ARG A 13 -60.58 -7.95 52.12
CA ARG A 13 -60.01 -6.86 52.97
C ARG A 13 -59.12 -6.01 52.03
N LYS A 14 -59.33 -4.71 51.75
CA LYS A 14 -59.42 -3.52 52.62
C LYS A 14 -58.30 -3.50 53.67
N SER A 15 -57.17 -2.79 53.50
CA SER A 15 -56.91 -1.35 53.25
C SER A 15 -56.41 -0.68 54.54
N GLY A 16 -55.17 -0.18 54.58
CA GLY A 16 -54.64 0.51 55.76
C GLY A 16 -53.17 0.94 55.69
N LYS A 17 -52.96 2.22 55.40
CA LYS A 17 -51.89 3.13 55.87
C LYS A 17 -50.49 2.56 56.21
N GLY A 18 -49.49 3.08 55.49
CA GLY A 18 -48.43 3.90 56.12
C GLY A 18 -47.20 3.21 56.71
N ALA A 19 -46.12 3.15 55.94
CA ALA A 19 -44.74 3.12 56.45
C ALA A 19 -43.77 3.68 55.39
N ASP A 20 -43.27 4.91 55.59
CA ASP A 20 -42.25 5.52 54.71
C ASP A 20 -40.88 4.87 54.91
N PHE A 21 -40.67 3.71 54.27
CA PHE A 21 -39.36 3.07 54.25
C PHE A 21 -38.46 3.66 53.17
N VAL A 22 -37.87 4.82 53.51
CA VAL A 22 -36.86 5.52 52.70
C VAL A 22 -35.73 4.56 52.34
N LYS A 23 -35.74 4.04 51.11
CA LYS A 23 -34.65 3.23 50.54
C LYS A 23 -33.42 4.12 50.32
N LYS A 24 -32.67 4.39 51.40
CA LYS A 24 -31.31 4.95 51.35
C LYS A 24 -30.45 4.07 50.45
N LYS A 25 -30.28 4.46 49.18
CA LYS A 25 -29.27 3.90 48.27
C LYS A 25 -27.91 4.13 48.93
N ARG A 26 -27.41 3.14 49.67
CA ARG A 26 -26.02 3.07 50.12
C ARG A 26 -25.13 3.01 48.88
N LYS A 27 -24.74 4.18 48.33
CA LYS A 27 -23.56 4.29 47.48
C LYS A 27 -22.41 3.70 48.29
N LYS A 28 -21.96 2.48 47.96
CA LYS A 28 -20.73 1.92 48.52
C LYS A 28 -19.61 2.89 48.14
N LYS A 29 -19.20 3.77 49.06
CA LYS A 29 -17.95 4.52 48.92
C LYS A 29 -16.85 3.46 48.87
N MET A 30 -16.28 3.21 47.68
CA MET A 30 -15.10 2.35 47.57
C MET A 30 -14.02 2.90 48.50
N ALA A 31 -13.40 2.01 49.28
CA ALA A 31 -12.32 2.36 50.18
C ALA A 31 -11.18 3.02 49.39
N ALA A 32 -10.45 3.94 50.02
CA ALA A 32 -9.43 4.74 49.34
C ALA A 32 -8.39 3.86 48.60
N GLY A 33 -7.88 2.80 49.26
CA GLY A 33 -6.97 1.83 48.63
C GLY A 33 -7.58 1.07 47.45
N MET A 34 -8.88 0.78 47.46
CA MET A 34 -9.53 0.11 46.31
C MET A 34 -9.72 1.06 45.13
N LYS A 35 -9.98 2.35 45.38
CA LYS A 35 -9.94 3.38 44.31
C LYS A 35 -8.53 3.55 43.75
N PHE A 36 -7.52 3.53 44.61
CA PHE A 36 -6.11 3.65 44.22
C PHE A 36 -5.69 2.45 43.35
N LEU A 37 -6.07 1.23 43.73
CA LEU A 37 -5.85 0.03 42.93
C LEU A 37 -6.55 0.10 41.57
N PHE A 38 -7.81 0.54 41.50
CA PHE A 38 -8.50 0.75 40.23
C PHE A 38 -7.84 1.82 39.36
N ALA A 39 -7.37 2.93 39.95
CA ALA A 39 -6.66 3.97 39.22
C ALA A 39 -5.32 3.47 38.65
N LEU A 40 -4.56 2.71 39.45
CA LEU A 40 -3.26 2.15 39.06
C LEU A 40 -3.39 1.05 37.99
N LEU A 41 -4.43 0.21 38.08
CA LEU A 41 -4.76 -0.74 37.01
C LEU A 41 -5.22 -0.02 35.72
N PHE A 42 -5.95 1.10 35.85
CA PHE A 42 -6.39 1.88 34.69
C PHE A 42 -5.21 2.58 34.00
N THR A 43 -4.30 3.23 34.74
CA THR A 43 -3.08 3.81 34.15
C THR A 43 -2.15 2.74 33.58
N ALA A 44 -2.01 1.57 34.21
CA ALA A 44 -1.27 0.44 33.65
C ALA A 44 -1.90 -0.07 32.34
N SER A 45 -3.24 -0.14 32.24
CA SER A 45 -3.93 -0.54 31.01
C SER A 45 -3.75 0.49 29.88
N ILE A 46 -3.79 1.80 30.19
CA ILE A 46 -3.48 2.86 29.22
C ILE A 46 -2.01 2.78 28.79
N GLY A 47 -1.08 2.52 29.71
CA GLY A 47 0.33 2.31 29.40
C GLY A 47 0.57 1.11 28.47
N LEU A 48 -0.12 -0.01 28.70
CA LEU A 48 -0.06 -1.19 27.84
C LEU A 48 -0.69 -0.95 26.46
N ILE A 49 -1.82 -0.24 26.39
CA ILE A 49 -2.44 0.15 25.12
C ILE A 49 -1.52 1.10 24.34
N ALA A 50 -0.98 2.13 25.00
CA ALA A 50 -0.05 3.07 24.40
C ALA A 50 1.25 2.39 23.92
N ALA A 51 1.81 1.47 24.71
CA ALA A 51 2.97 0.67 24.31
C ALA A 51 2.66 -0.29 23.15
N GLY A 52 1.48 -0.92 23.15
CA GLY A 52 1.03 -1.78 22.05
C GLY A 52 0.84 -1.01 20.74
N VAL A 53 0.19 0.16 20.81
CA VAL A 53 0.06 1.09 19.67
C VAL A 53 1.42 1.60 19.22
N TYR A 54 2.29 2.03 20.14
CA TYR A 54 3.65 2.48 19.82
C TYR A 54 4.47 1.39 19.11
N LEU A 55 4.43 0.14 19.58
CA LEU A 55 5.11 -0.99 18.95
C LEU A 55 4.49 -1.37 17.60
N MET A 56 3.17 -1.22 17.42
CA MET A 56 2.49 -1.44 16.15
C MET A 56 2.87 -0.37 15.11
N PHE A 57 2.97 0.89 15.52
CA PHE A 57 3.49 1.97 14.66
C PHE A 57 4.98 1.76 14.35
N PHE A 58 5.85 1.56 15.36
CA PHE A 58 7.29 1.42 15.14
C PHE A 58 7.68 0.21 14.27
N LYS A 59 6.95 -0.93 14.36
CA LYS A 59 7.24 -2.10 13.51
C LYS A 59 6.76 -1.97 12.06
N ASN A 60 5.87 -1.01 11.78
CA ASN A 60 5.28 -0.80 10.46
C ASN A 60 5.59 0.57 9.86
N ARG A 61 6.33 1.45 10.58
CA ARG A 61 6.63 2.82 10.15
C ARG A 61 7.30 2.84 8.78
N ASP A 62 8.38 2.08 8.64
CA ASP A 62 9.17 1.95 7.41
C ASP A 62 8.34 1.48 6.20
N ALA A 63 7.22 0.79 6.46
CA ALA A 63 6.27 0.36 5.43
C ALA A 63 5.18 1.37 5.13
N TYR A 64 4.79 2.24 6.08
CA TYR A 64 3.95 3.40 5.80
C TYR A 64 4.74 4.52 5.09
N GLU A 65 6.04 4.65 5.43
CA GLU A 65 6.99 5.53 4.74
C GLU A 65 7.13 5.07 3.27
N ARG A 66 7.41 3.79 3.00
CA ARG A 66 7.36 3.22 1.64
C ARG A 66 6.02 3.41 0.92
N GLN A 67 4.88 3.22 1.60
CA GLN A 67 3.55 3.45 0.98
C GLN A 67 3.34 4.91 0.56
N ALA A 68 3.96 5.87 1.27
CA ALA A 68 3.94 7.28 0.91
C ALA A 68 4.91 7.54 -0.26
N GLU A 69 6.14 7.03 -0.22
CA GLU A 69 7.12 7.12 -1.30
C GLU A 69 6.57 6.56 -2.63
N GLU A 70 6.06 5.33 -2.64
CA GLU A 70 5.45 4.68 -3.81
C GLU A 70 4.27 5.48 -4.39
N ARG A 71 3.56 6.22 -3.53
CA ARG A 71 2.40 7.04 -3.90
C ARG A 71 2.85 8.40 -4.45
N ASP A 72 3.78 9.05 -3.78
CA ASP A 72 4.28 10.38 -4.15
C ASP A 72 5.06 10.29 -5.47
N LEU A 73 5.76 9.18 -5.73
CA LEU A 73 6.31 8.86 -7.05
C LEU A 73 5.22 8.70 -8.12
N ALA A 74 4.11 8.02 -7.80
CA ALA A 74 2.99 7.85 -8.73
C ALA A 74 2.24 9.18 -8.99
N ASP A 75 2.10 10.05 -7.99
CA ASP A 75 1.56 11.39 -8.15
C ASP A 75 2.49 12.28 -8.98
N THR A 76 3.81 12.24 -8.72
CA THR A 76 4.84 13.03 -9.44
C THR A 76 4.98 12.59 -10.90
N TYR A 77 4.94 11.30 -11.20
CA TYR A 77 4.92 10.77 -12.58
C TYR A 77 3.74 11.33 -13.38
N ILE A 78 2.54 11.40 -12.79
CA ILE A 78 1.36 11.99 -13.44
C ILE A 78 1.53 13.51 -13.57
N ASP A 79 2.07 14.22 -12.58
CA ASP A 79 2.31 15.67 -12.69
C ASP A 79 3.36 16.01 -13.75
N ASP A 80 4.39 15.18 -13.95
CA ASP A 80 5.37 15.35 -15.03
C ASP A 80 4.79 15.03 -16.42
N LEU A 81 3.96 13.99 -16.53
CA LEU A 81 3.20 13.72 -17.75
C LEU A 81 2.28 14.89 -18.12
N ILE A 82 1.64 15.52 -17.13
CA ILE A 82 0.82 16.72 -17.32
C ILE A 82 1.70 17.91 -17.71
N LEU A 83 2.82 18.16 -16.99
CA LEU A 83 3.72 19.28 -17.24
C LEU A 83 4.30 19.22 -18.66
N LYS A 84 4.86 18.06 -19.05
CA LYS A 84 5.36 17.78 -20.40
C LYS A 84 4.31 18.04 -21.50
N LEU A 85 3.02 17.83 -21.20
CA LEU A 85 1.91 18.04 -22.12
C LEU A 85 1.38 19.49 -22.14
N THR A 86 1.44 20.22 -21.03
CA THR A 86 0.87 21.58 -20.92
C THR A 86 1.87 22.72 -21.04
N ASP A 87 3.12 22.50 -20.63
CA ASP A 87 4.22 23.48 -20.69
C ASP A 87 5.57 22.76 -20.93
N PRO A 88 5.88 22.43 -22.19
CA PRO A 88 7.14 21.75 -22.54
C PRO A 88 8.39 22.56 -22.21
N GLU A 89 8.32 23.90 -22.24
CA GLU A 89 9.47 24.77 -21.92
C GLU A 89 9.79 24.73 -20.42
N ALA A 90 8.78 24.75 -19.56
CA ALA A 90 8.95 24.52 -18.12
C ALA A 90 9.42 23.09 -17.82
N TYR A 91 8.95 22.09 -18.58
CA TYR A 91 9.41 20.70 -18.46
C TYR A 91 10.89 20.54 -18.79
N GLU A 92 11.35 21.03 -19.95
CA GLU A 92 12.77 21.01 -20.33
C GLU A 92 13.65 21.75 -19.31
N LYS A 93 13.16 22.88 -18.79
CA LYS A 93 13.86 23.64 -17.75
C LYS A 93 13.99 22.85 -16.44
N LYS A 94 12.93 22.16 -15.99
CA LYS A 94 12.97 21.28 -14.81
C LYS A 94 14.07 20.22 -14.98
N VAL A 95 14.04 19.49 -16.11
CA VAL A 95 15.01 18.42 -16.41
C VAL A 95 16.45 18.96 -16.46
N GLN A 96 16.67 20.17 -16.99
CA GLN A 96 18.00 20.82 -16.99
C GLN A 96 18.47 21.21 -15.57
N GLU A 97 17.58 21.70 -14.71
CA GLU A 97 17.91 22.06 -13.33
C GLU A 97 18.21 20.82 -12.48
N GLU A 98 17.45 19.74 -12.64
CA GLU A 98 17.69 18.44 -11.99
C GLU A 98 18.99 17.76 -12.46
N ALA A 99 19.25 17.77 -13.78
CA ALA A 99 20.50 17.25 -14.34
C ALA A 99 21.73 18.02 -13.82
N LYS A 100 21.59 19.34 -13.65
CA LYS A 100 22.63 20.18 -13.05
C LYS A 100 22.83 19.84 -11.57
N GLU A 101 21.76 19.68 -10.78
CA GLU A 101 21.91 19.31 -9.37
C GLU A 101 22.55 17.93 -9.21
N LYS A 102 22.19 16.94 -10.06
CA LYS A 102 22.86 15.63 -10.09
C LYS A 102 24.37 15.78 -10.40
N ALA A 103 24.75 16.63 -11.35
CA ALA A 103 26.16 16.88 -11.67
C ALA A 103 26.93 17.51 -10.48
N GLU A 104 26.35 18.49 -9.80
CA GLU A 104 26.93 19.11 -8.61
C GLU A 104 27.01 18.14 -7.42
N ARG A 105 25.99 17.29 -7.24
CA ARG A 105 25.95 16.23 -6.21
C ARG A 105 27.02 15.16 -6.44
N MET A 106 27.19 14.68 -7.68
CA MET A 106 28.26 13.73 -8.04
C MET A 106 29.65 14.35 -7.88
N ALA A 107 29.84 15.62 -8.25
CA ALA A 107 31.10 16.33 -8.05
C ALA A 107 31.46 16.43 -6.55
N ARG A 108 30.47 16.73 -5.70
CA ARG A 108 30.64 16.77 -4.23
C ARG A 108 31.00 15.41 -3.64
N ARG A 109 30.28 14.33 -4.03
CA ARG A 109 30.59 12.96 -3.59
C ARG A 109 32.02 12.56 -3.96
N LYS A 110 32.44 12.81 -5.22
CA LYS A 110 33.81 12.52 -5.67
C LYS A 110 34.89 13.34 -4.94
N GLN A 111 34.59 14.56 -4.49
CA GLN A 111 35.48 15.32 -3.63
C GLN A 111 35.59 14.72 -2.21
N GLN A 112 34.51 14.15 -1.67
CA GLN A 112 34.49 13.50 -0.35
C GLN A 112 35.20 12.12 -0.38
N GLU A 113 35.01 11.33 -1.43
CA GLU A 113 35.73 10.07 -1.67
C GLU A 113 37.25 10.31 -1.75
N ASN A 114 37.68 11.30 -2.57
CA ASN A 114 39.08 11.69 -2.68
C ASN A 114 39.69 12.24 -1.38
N ALA A 115 38.86 12.73 -0.45
CA ALA A 115 39.31 13.23 0.86
C ALA A 115 39.49 12.10 1.88
N LYS A 116 38.61 11.09 1.89
CA LYS A 116 38.74 9.91 2.77
C LYS A 116 40.02 9.11 2.48
N GLY A 117 40.39 8.96 1.21
CA GLY A 117 41.52 8.13 0.75
C GLY A 117 42.93 8.55 1.19
N TRP A 118 43.07 9.45 2.17
CA TRP A 118 44.34 9.87 2.78
C TRP A 118 44.50 9.45 4.25
N ASP A 119 43.41 9.24 5.00
CA ASP A 119 43.49 8.98 6.45
C ASP A 119 43.86 7.53 6.80
N ASP A 120 43.54 6.55 5.94
CA ASP A 120 43.75 5.12 6.21
C ASP A 120 45.22 4.65 6.03
N ILE A 121 46.10 5.49 5.47
CA ILE A 121 47.49 5.12 5.15
C ILE A 121 48.41 5.10 6.37
N GLU A 122 48.13 5.88 7.43
CA GLU A 122 49.01 5.95 8.62
C GLU A 122 48.70 4.90 9.71
N LYS A 123 47.72 4.01 9.52
CA LYS A 123 47.20 3.15 10.61
C LYS A 123 47.26 1.64 10.39
N SER A 124 47.96 1.16 9.37
CA SER A 124 48.08 -0.27 9.04
C SER A 124 49.42 -0.89 9.48
N SER A 125 49.73 -0.85 10.78
CA SER A 125 50.83 -1.62 11.39
C SER A 125 50.44 -2.11 12.79
N GLU A 126 50.73 -3.39 13.08
CA GLU A 126 50.32 -4.13 14.29
C GLU A 126 48.78 -4.32 14.39
N SER A 127 48.20 -5.49 14.16
CA SER A 127 48.66 -6.81 14.63
C SER A 127 47.94 -7.95 13.88
N ALA A 128 48.44 -9.19 14.01
CA ALA A 128 47.82 -10.39 13.46
C ALA A 128 47.53 -11.40 14.58
N GLY A 129 46.37 -12.05 14.51
CA GLY A 129 45.92 -13.09 15.45
C GLY A 129 44.67 -13.78 14.92
N GLU A 130 44.61 -15.10 15.03
CA GLU A 130 43.58 -15.96 14.44
C GLU A 130 42.47 -16.28 15.44
N ASP A 131 41.20 -16.33 15.01
CA ASP A 131 40.23 -17.35 15.43
C ASP A 131 39.09 -17.50 14.40
N GLU A 132 38.51 -18.70 14.25
CA GLU A 132 37.41 -18.97 13.32
C GLU A 132 36.05 -19.03 14.03
N SER A 133 35.21 -18.01 13.88
CA SER A 133 33.84 -18.05 14.42
C SER A 133 32.85 -17.16 13.64
N ALA A 134 32.15 -17.79 12.69
CA ALA A 134 30.98 -17.28 11.92
C ALA A 134 31.19 -15.99 11.10
N PRO A 135 30.64 -15.90 9.86
CA PRO A 135 30.66 -14.65 9.11
C PRO A 135 29.69 -13.63 9.73
N THR A 136 30.20 -12.81 10.65
CA THR A 136 29.58 -11.53 10.99
C THR A 136 29.71 -10.62 9.78
N TYR A 137 28.73 -10.69 8.88
CA TYR A 137 28.64 -9.80 7.73
C TYR A 137 28.49 -8.37 8.25
N ASP A 138 29.53 -7.54 8.08
CA ASP A 138 29.39 -6.12 8.37
C ASP A 138 28.61 -5.48 7.23
N PHE A 139 27.53 -4.79 7.59
CA PHE A 139 26.64 -4.14 6.65
C PHE A 139 26.98 -2.65 6.47
N SER A 140 28.03 -2.13 7.11
CA SER A 140 28.48 -0.74 6.92
C SER A 140 29.10 -0.46 5.55
N ASP A 141 29.69 -1.48 4.92
CA ASP A 141 30.57 -1.33 3.76
C ASP A 141 29.90 -1.75 2.43
N LEU A 142 28.57 -1.95 2.45
CA LEU A 142 27.78 -2.12 1.23
C LEU A 142 27.33 -0.74 0.71
N ASP A 143 28.11 -0.16 -0.20
CA ASP A 143 27.78 1.08 -0.91
C ASP A 143 26.55 0.91 -1.81
N TYR A 144 25.34 1.01 -1.24
CA TYR A 144 24.03 0.96 -1.90
C TYR A 144 23.72 2.22 -2.76
N GLU A 145 24.70 2.78 -3.48
CA GLU A 145 24.54 4.02 -4.26
C GLU A 145 25.10 3.95 -5.70
N ASP A 146 24.42 3.24 -6.61
CA ASP A 146 24.48 3.53 -8.06
C ASP A 146 23.33 4.49 -8.44
N ALA A 147 23.60 5.79 -8.39
CA ALA A 147 22.61 6.85 -8.51
C ALA A 147 22.09 7.11 -9.96
N ASN A 148 22.01 6.10 -10.83
CA ASN A 148 21.63 6.22 -12.25
C ASN A 148 20.14 6.01 -12.52
N TYR A 149 19.33 6.57 -11.63
CA TYR A 149 18.10 5.90 -11.24
C TYR A 149 16.80 6.43 -11.87
N TYR A 150 16.85 7.59 -12.53
CA TYR A 150 15.65 8.36 -12.93
C TYR A 150 15.61 8.91 -14.37
N MET A 151 16.45 8.46 -15.33
CA MET A 151 16.27 8.89 -16.74
C MET A 151 16.66 7.87 -17.81
N ARG A 152 15.71 7.63 -18.72
CA ARG A 152 15.86 7.11 -20.09
C ARG A 152 14.70 7.65 -20.93
N ASP A 153 14.96 8.00 -22.19
CA ASP A 153 13.97 8.44 -23.19
C ASP A 153 13.00 9.57 -22.73
N GLY A 154 13.39 10.33 -21.72
CA GLY A 154 12.74 11.55 -21.24
C GLY A 154 11.79 11.42 -20.04
N ILE A 155 11.47 10.20 -19.56
CA ILE A 155 10.76 9.98 -18.29
C ILE A 155 11.20 8.65 -17.68
N VAL A 156 11.77 8.65 -16.47
CA VAL A 156 11.82 7.45 -15.60
C VAL A 156 11.48 7.86 -14.16
N TYR A 157 10.65 7.04 -13.53
CA TYR A 157 10.25 7.12 -12.12
C TYR A 157 10.21 5.70 -11.57
N THR A 158 10.56 5.57 -10.30
CA THR A 158 11.09 4.37 -9.62
C THR A 158 11.41 4.78 -8.16
N PRO A 159 11.69 3.88 -7.19
CA PRO A 159 12.26 4.24 -5.87
C PRO A 159 13.60 3.52 -5.60
N ASP A 160 14.75 4.22 -5.54
CA ASP A 160 16.22 3.89 -5.52
C ASP A 160 16.79 2.43 -5.58
N TYR A 161 15.99 1.39 -5.74
CA TYR A 161 16.33 -0.03 -5.78
C TYR A 161 15.74 -0.75 -7.02
N ALA A 162 14.49 -0.47 -7.40
CA ALA A 162 13.79 -0.94 -8.61
C ALA A 162 14.43 -0.60 -9.99
N LYS A 163 13.87 -1.16 -11.07
CA LYS A 163 14.44 -1.12 -12.43
C LYS A 163 13.38 -0.77 -13.47
N GLY A 164 13.74 -0.87 -14.76
CA GLY A 164 12.82 -0.56 -15.86
C GLY A 164 12.28 0.87 -15.80
N THR A 165 10.98 1.02 -16.09
CA THR A 165 10.26 2.31 -16.11
C THR A 165 8.80 2.13 -15.66
N ILE A 166 8.16 3.20 -15.15
CA ILE A 166 6.69 3.20 -14.97
C ILE A 166 5.99 3.29 -16.33
N GLN A 167 5.21 2.27 -16.66
CA GLN A 167 4.35 2.23 -17.85
C GLN A 167 3.06 3.03 -17.65
N CYS A 168 2.48 2.94 -16.45
CA CYS A 168 1.26 3.67 -16.06
C CYS A 168 1.12 3.70 -14.54
N VAL A 169 0.23 4.54 -14.02
CA VAL A 169 -0.17 4.53 -12.60
C VAL A 169 -1.53 3.86 -12.43
N LEU A 170 -1.56 2.82 -11.60
CA LEU A 170 -2.76 2.11 -11.16
C LEU A 170 -3.38 2.82 -9.95
N GLU A 171 -4.69 3.02 -10.00
CA GLU A 171 -5.52 3.53 -8.91
C GLU A 171 -6.71 2.61 -8.63
N VAL A 172 -6.84 2.10 -7.40
CA VAL A 172 -7.98 1.30 -6.93
C VAL A 172 -8.57 1.94 -5.67
N PRO A 173 -9.54 2.87 -5.78
CA PRO A 173 -9.98 3.69 -4.65
C PRO A 173 -10.55 2.90 -3.46
N THR A 174 -11.33 1.84 -3.71
CA THR A 174 -11.96 0.99 -2.66
C THR A 174 -10.90 0.31 -1.79
N ALA A 175 -9.82 -0.17 -2.42
CA ALA A 175 -8.65 -0.74 -1.75
C ALA A 175 -7.63 0.30 -1.23
N GLY A 176 -7.78 1.59 -1.59
CA GLY A 176 -6.84 2.65 -1.25
C GLY A 176 -5.52 2.64 -2.02
N ILE A 177 -5.40 1.83 -3.07
CA ILE A 177 -4.16 1.60 -3.81
C ILE A 177 -3.93 2.73 -4.83
N ARG A 178 -2.71 3.28 -4.87
CA ARG A 178 -2.22 4.24 -5.88
C ARG A 178 -0.73 3.96 -6.10
N ARG A 179 -0.35 3.41 -7.25
CA ARG A 179 1.01 2.87 -7.51
C ARG A 179 1.44 3.02 -8.96
N GLY A 180 2.74 3.28 -9.17
CA GLY A 180 3.36 3.05 -10.47
C GLY A 180 3.39 1.56 -10.83
N VAL A 181 3.13 1.24 -12.09
CA VAL A 181 3.21 -0.11 -12.67
C VAL A 181 4.50 -0.19 -13.49
N TYR A 182 5.46 -0.97 -13.01
CA TYR A 182 6.80 -1.08 -13.59
C TYR A 182 6.84 -2.07 -14.77
N THR A 183 7.57 -1.73 -15.82
CA THR A 183 7.86 -2.60 -16.96
C THR A 183 9.32 -2.43 -17.40
N GLY A 184 9.87 -3.38 -18.13
CA GLY A 184 11.29 -3.43 -18.50
C GLY A 184 11.61 -4.70 -19.26
N THR A 185 12.76 -5.31 -19.01
CA THR A 185 12.99 -6.72 -19.38
C THR A 185 12.32 -7.68 -18.39
N TRP A 186 12.32 -8.98 -18.68
CA TRP A 186 11.87 -10.00 -17.72
C TRP A 186 12.69 -9.98 -16.42
N GLU A 187 13.99 -9.71 -16.51
CA GLU A 187 14.89 -9.65 -15.35
C GLU A 187 14.58 -8.43 -14.47
N GLU A 188 14.19 -7.30 -15.07
CA GLU A 188 13.75 -6.10 -14.36
C GLU A 188 12.38 -6.35 -13.69
N ILE A 189 11.39 -6.83 -14.44
CA ILE A 189 10.03 -7.13 -13.93
C ILE A 189 10.05 -8.16 -12.78
N ASN A 190 10.87 -9.21 -12.88
CA ASN A 190 10.98 -10.20 -11.80
C ASN A 190 11.71 -9.61 -10.57
N TYR A 191 12.78 -8.85 -10.80
CA TYR A 191 13.49 -8.17 -9.70
C TYR A 191 12.56 -7.21 -8.97
N ASP A 192 11.80 -6.38 -9.70
CA ASP A 192 10.85 -5.40 -9.16
C ASP A 192 9.71 -6.05 -8.38
N LEU A 193 9.28 -7.24 -8.80
CA LEU A 193 8.31 -8.03 -8.06
C LEU A 193 8.90 -8.56 -6.74
N ASP A 194 10.12 -9.11 -6.76
CA ASP A 194 10.84 -9.60 -5.56
C ASP A 194 11.11 -8.49 -4.50
N ILE A 195 11.28 -7.23 -4.93
CA ILE A 195 11.37 -6.05 -4.04
C ILE A 195 10.00 -5.41 -3.70
N TRP A 196 8.89 -6.14 -3.95
CA TRP A 196 7.51 -5.84 -3.55
C TRP A 196 6.79 -4.74 -4.35
N MET A 197 7.36 -4.28 -5.47
CA MET A 197 6.72 -3.28 -6.35
C MET A 197 5.50 -3.86 -7.09
N VAL A 198 4.79 -3.01 -7.81
CA VAL A 198 3.68 -3.38 -8.69
C VAL A 198 4.17 -3.39 -10.14
N THR A 199 4.07 -4.51 -10.84
CA THR A 199 4.71 -4.70 -12.16
C THR A 199 3.69 -5.09 -13.23
N ALA A 200 3.97 -4.76 -14.50
CA ALA A 200 3.35 -5.41 -15.63
C ALA A 200 3.79 -6.88 -15.65
N ALA A 201 2.85 -7.82 -15.78
CA ALA A 201 3.14 -9.25 -15.66
C ALA A 201 3.98 -9.83 -16.82
N ARG A 202 4.19 -9.06 -17.89
CA ARG A 202 5.04 -9.36 -19.04
C ARG A 202 5.62 -8.07 -19.65
N PRO A 203 6.79 -8.12 -20.31
CA PRO A 203 7.42 -6.95 -20.95
C PRO A 203 6.83 -6.60 -22.32
N ASP A 204 6.00 -7.48 -22.92
CA ASP A 204 5.38 -7.33 -24.24
C ASP A 204 3.92 -6.84 -24.18
N TYR A 205 3.48 -6.29 -23.04
CA TYR A 205 2.20 -5.58 -22.93
C TYR A 205 2.33 -4.09 -23.31
N THR A 206 1.31 -3.58 -24.01
CA THR A 206 1.17 -2.16 -24.36
C THR A 206 -0.24 -1.69 -24.01
N LEU A 207 -0.36 -0.76 -23.06
CA LEU A 207 -1.63 -0.25 -22.55
C LEU A 207 -2.52 0.32 -23.68
N GLY A 208 -3.65 -0.35 -23.94
CA GLY A 208 -4.63 -0.02 -24.98
C GLY A 208 -4.48 -0.82 -26.27
N GLU A 209 -3.32 -1.42 -26.54
CA GLU A 209 -3.10 -2.32 -27.68
C GLU A 209 -3.23 -3.80 -27.30
N THR A 210 -2.75 -4.18 -26.11
CA THR A 210 -2.92 -5.51 -25.51
C THR A 210 -3.90 -5.45 -24.34
N HIS A 211 -4.38 -6.60 -23.88
CA HIS A 211 -4.88 -6.69 -22.51
C HIS A 211 -3.72 -6.43 -21.53
N MET A 212 -4.05 -5.98 -20.32
CA MET A 212 -3.05 -5.71 -19.28
C MET A 212 -3.17 -6.71 -18.14
N CYS A 213 -2.09 -7.41 -17.79
CA CYS A 213 -2.02 -8.12 -16.51
C CYS A 213 -0.99 -7.43 -15.61
N ILE A 214 -1.36 -7.18 -14.36
CA ILE A 214 -0.56 -6.43 -13.38
C ILE A 214 -0.36 -7.30 -12.14
N TYR A 215 0.90 -7.55 -11.78
CA TYR A 215 1.26 -8.24 -10.54
C TYR A 215 1.56 -7.26 -9.41
N GLY A 216 1.31 -7.71 -8.19
CA GLY A 216 1.76 -7.05 -6.96
C GLY A 216 1.59 -8.00 -5.77
N HIS A 217 2.43 -7.86 -4.75
CA HIS A 217 2.45 -8.79 -3.63
C HIS A 217 1.32 -8.53 -2.63
N ASN A 218 0.79 -9.60 -2.04
CA ASN A 218 -0.05 -9.54 -0.86
C ASN A 218 0.85 -9.64 0.37
N HIS A 219 1.10 -8.54 1.10
CA HIS A 219 1.97 -8.55 2.28
C HIS A 219 1.21 -8.80 3.59
N THR A 220 1.86 -9.43 4.59
CA THR A 220 1.17 -10.08 5.74
C THR A 220 1.00 -9.19 6.97
N ALA A 221 1.87 -8.19 7.13
CA ALA A 221 1.96 -7.38 8.35
C ALA A 221 1.68 -5.89 8.13
N GLN A 222 1.65 -5.44 6.88
CA GLN A 222 1.70 -4.03 6.47
C GLN A 222 0.81 -3.84 5.22
N ASP A 223 0.26 -2.64 5.05
CA ASP A 223 -0.68 -2.29 3.97
C ASP A 223 0.04 -1.97 2.63
N LEU A 224 1.01 -2.81 2.28
CA LEU A 224 1.87 -2.67 1.10
C LEU A 224 1.31 -3.39 -0.12
N SER A 225 1.64 -2.85 -1.30
CA SER A 225 1.31 -3.40 -2.62
C SER A 225 -0.18 -3.76 -2.74
N PHE A 226 -0.55 -5.04 -2.88
CA PHE A 226 -1.94 -5.48 -3.15
C PHE A 226 -2.65 -6.18 -1.98
N ASN A 227 -2.22 -5.94 -0.72
CA ASN A 227 -2.86 -6.51 0.49
C ASN A 227 -4.40 -6.32 0.50
N ARG A 228 -4.87 -5.09 0.22
CA ARG A 228 -6.31 -4.75 0.20
C ARG A 228 -7.04 -5.01 -1.11
N LEU A 229 -6.43 -5.67 -2.10
CA LEU A 229 -7.12 -6.03 -3.35
C LEU A 229 -8.34 -6.95 -3.11
N LYS A 230 -8.34 -7.68 -1.99
CA LYS A 230 -9.49 -8.50 -1.54
C LYS A 230 -10.74 -7.71 -1.12
N ASP A 231 -10.61 -6.40 -0.91
CA ASP A 231 -11.71 -5.50 -0.52
C ASP A 231 -12.47 -4.97 -1.75
N VAL A 232 -12.04 -5.31 -2.97
CA VAL A 232 -12.65 -4.89 -4.24
C VAL A 232 -13.85 -5.78 -4.59
N GLU A 233 -14.95 -5.18 -5.01
CA GLU A 233 -16.19 -5.87 -5.38
C GLU A 233 -16.57 -5.66 -6.86
N VAL A 234 -17.42 -6.55 -7.40
CA VAL A 234 -17.93 -6.43 -8.78
C VAL A 234 -18.79 -5.18 -8.90
N GLY A 235 -18.45 -4.32 -9.86
CA GLY A 235 -19.03 -2.99 -10.05
C GLY A 235 -18.15 -1.83 -9.56
N ASP A 236 -17.09 -2.08 -8.80
CA ASP A 236 -16.06 -1.06 -8.49
C ASP A 236 -15.40 -0.51 -9.76
N ALA A 237 -14.78 0.66 -9.67
CA ALA A 237 -13.97 1.24 -10.73
C ALA A 237 -12.50 1.35 -10.30
N PHE A 238 -11.59 1.01 -11.21
CA PHE A 238 -10.16 1.28 -11.10
C PHE A 238 -9.64 1.96 -12.36
N TYR A 239 -8.45 2.57 -12.28
CA TYR A 239 -7.92 3.41 -13.35
C TYR A 239 -6.45 3.10 -13.62
N LEU A 240 -6.07 3.14 -14.91
CA LEU A 240 -4.67 3.19 -15.35
C LEU A 240 -4.43 4.57 -15.99
N THR A 241 -3.42 5.31 -15.55
CA THR A 241 -3.08 6.65 -16.09
C THR A 241 -1.67 6.62 -16.69
N ALA A 242 -1.55 6.98 -17.97
CA ALA A 242 -0.30 7.01 -18.73
C ALA A 242 -0.26 8.21 -19.69
N GLU A 243 0.80 8.34 -20.50
CA GLU A 243 0.93 9.39 -21.51
C GLU A 243 -0.22 9.38 -22.54
N SER A 244 -0.74 8.20 -22.88
CA SER A 244 -1.89 8.00 -23.78
C SER A 244 -3.25 8.36 -23.15
N GLY A 245 -3.31 8.67 -21.85
CA GLY A 245 -4.52 9.08 -21.14
C GLY A 245 -4.84 8.26 -19.89
N ARG A 246 -6.05 8.46 -19.39
CA ARG A 246 -6.63 7.73 -18.25
C ARG A 246 -7.67 6.74 -18.76
N TYR A 247 -7.45 5.47 -18.46
CA TYR A 247 -8.32 4.35 -18.79
C TYR A 247 -9.14 3.99 -17.54
N THR A 248 -10.46 4.08 -17.63
CA THR A 248 -11.41 3.71 -16.56
C THR A 248 -11.91 2.30 -16.80
N TYR A 249 -11.57 1.37 -15.91
CA TYR A 249 -12.04 -0.01 -15.94
C TYR A 249 -13.10 -0.22 -14.86
N ARG A 250 -14.21 -0.89 -15.19
CA ARG A 250 -15.15 -1.41 -14.19
C ARG A 250 -14.89 -2.88 -13.92
N VAL A 251 -14.84 -3.24 -12.64
CA VAL A 251 -14.63 -4.62 -12.19
C VAL A 251 -15.82 -5.49 -12.61
N THR A 252 -15.59 -6.41 -13.53
CA THR A 252 -16.58 -7.35 -14.05
C THR A 252 -16.56 -8.69 -13.33
N ASN A 253 -15.43 -9.08 -12.72
CA ASN A 253 -15.32 -10.33 -11.97
C ASN A 253 -14.22 -10.24 -10.89
N VAL A 254 -14.40 -10.94 -9.77
CA VAL A 254 -13.37 -11.11 -8.72
C VAL A 254 -13.35 -12.58 -8.31
N PHE A 255 -12.25 -13.27 -8.60
CA PHE A 255 -12.13 -14.71 -8.50
C PHE A 255 -10.70 -15.14 -8.14
N ALA A 256 -10.46 -16.43 -7.93
CA ALA A 256 -9.12 -16.95 -7.69
C ALA A 256 -8.93 -18.31 -8.36
N VAL A 257 -7.73 -18.53 -8.90
CA VAL A 257 -7.32 -19.71 -9.70
C VAL A 257 -5.92 -20.15 -9.29
N SER A 258 -5.44 -21.31 -9.76
CA SER A 258 -4.04 -21.69 -9.52
C SER A 258 -3.10 -20.77 -10.30
N ARG A 259 -1.83 -20.68 -9.88
CA ARG A 259 -0.83 -19.85 -10.58
C ARG A 259 -0.65 -20.26 -12.05
N ASP A 260 -0.57 -21.56 -12.31
CA ASP A 260 -0.43 -22.10 -13.67
C ASP A 260 -1.64 -21.72 -14.54
N GLU A 261 -2.83 -21.65 -13.95
CA GLU A 261 -4.06 -21.21 -14.61
C GLU A 261 -4.08 -19.69 -14.82
N ALA A 262 -3.68 -18.90 -13.82
CA ALA A 262 -3.51 -17.45 -13.93
C ALA A 262 -2.57 -17.09 -15.09
N THR A 263 -1.38 -17.67 -15.10
CA THR A 263 -0.37 -17.47 -16.14
C THR A 263 -0.89 -17.90 -17.51
N ARG A 264 -1.36 -19.16 -17.65
CA ARG A 264 -1.72 -19.72 -18.97
C ARG A 264 -3.00 -19.14 -19.56
N ASN A 265 -4.03 -18.87 -18.76
CA ASN A 265 -5.34 -18.45 -19.26
C ASN A 265 -5.49 -16.94 -19.41
N TYR A 266 -4.71 -16.14 -18.66
CA TYR A 266 -4.87 -14.68 -18.59
C TYR A 266 -3.59 -13.93 -18.95
N VAL A 267 -2.43 -14.33 -18.42
CA VAL A 267 -1.17 -13.61 -18.67
C VAL A 267 -0.65 -13.90 -20.09
N ASP A 268 -0.37 -15.16 -20.42
CA ASP A 268 0.17 -15.55 -21.73
C ASP A 268 -0.88 -15.55 -22.87
N ASN A 269 -2.14 -15.20 -22.57
CA ASN A 269 -3.26 -15.34 -23.47
C ASN A 269 -3.57 -14.05 -24.26
N PHE A 270 -2.73 -13.72 -25.24
CA PHE A 270 -2.93 -12.61 -26.18
C PHE A 270 -4.08 -12.82 -27.19
N SER A 271 -5.05 -13.71 -26.91
CA SER A 271 -6.35 -13.73 -27.59
C SER A 271 -7.44 -12.93 -26.85
N ILE A 272 -7.12 -12.41 -25.66
CA ILE A 272 -7.96 -11.49 -24.90
C ILE A 272 -7.87 -10.08 -25.53
N GLY A 273 -8.98 -9.35 -25.58
CA GLY A 273 -9.03 -7.99 -26.10
C GLY A 273 -8.40 -6.95 -25.16
N SER A 274 -7.93 -5.83 -25.73
CA SER A 274 -7.34 -4.72 -24.97
C SER A 274 -8.32 -3.94 -24.10
N ASP A 275 -9.62 -4.26 -24.17
CA ASP A 275 -10.63 -3.85 -23.21
C ASP A 275 -10.45 -4.49 -21.83
N LYS A 276 -9.61 -5.53 -21.68
CA LYS A 276 -9.43 -6.23 -20.39
C LYS A 276 -8.17 -5.82 -19.64
N CYS A 277 -8.33 -5.68 -18.33
CA CYS A 277 -7.23 -5.56 -17.38
C CYS A 277 -7.43 -6.53 -16.20
N TYR A 278 -6.36 -7.20 -15.78
CA TYR A 278 -6.33 -8.15 -14.67
C TYR A 278 -5.34 -7.68 -13.60
N ILE A 279 -5.82 -7.39 -12.40
CA ILE A 279 -4.96 -7.12 -11.24
C ILE A 279 -4.82 -8.43 -10.46
N ILE A 280 -3.60 -8.94 -10.32
CA ILE A 280 -3.30 -10.28 -9.82
C ILE A 280 -2.41 -10.19 -8.59
N THR A 281 -2.77 -10.90 -7.51
CA THR A 281 -1.95 -11.00 -6.30
C THR A 281 -2.03 -12.38 -5.65
N CYS A 282 -1.03 -12.72 -4.84
CA CYS A 282 -1.04 -13.96 -4.04
C CYS A 282 -2.31 -14.05 -3.18
N GLY A 283 -3.13 -15.06 -3.44
CA GLY A 283 -4.31 -15.37 -2.65
C GLY A 283 -3.95 -15.90 -1.27
N ARG A 284 -4.78 -15.57 -0.28
CA ARG A 284 -4.57 -15.94 1.12
C ARG A 284 -5.86 -16.38 1.79
N ASP A 285 -5.69 -17.10 2.89
CA ASP A 285 -6.76 -17.38 3.84
C ASP A 285 -6.88 -16.21 4.82
N ASP A 286 -8.02 -15.53 4.80
CA ASP A 286 -8.34 -14.43 5.72
C ASP A 286 -9.37 -14.82 6.80
N GLY A 287 -9.69 -16.12 6.91
CA GLY A 287 -10.69 -16.64 7.84
C GLY A 287 -12.15 -16.48 7.36
N VAL A 288 -12.39 -15.79 6.25
CA VAL A 288 -13.70 -15.69 5.57
C VAL A 288 -13.66 -16.39 4.22
N LYS A 289 -12.58 -16.20 3.45
CA LYS A 289 -12.33 -16.87 2.17
C LYS A 289 -10.93 -17.50 2.19
N ASN A 290 -10.83 -18.78 1.85
CA ASN A 290 -9.55 -19.49 1.79
C ASN A 290 -9.03 -19.54 0.36
N TYR A 291 -8.16 -18.60 0.00
CA TYR A 291 -7.46 -18.56 -1.29
C TYR A 291 -6.01 -19.05 -1.20
N ARG A 292 -5.66 -19.85 -0.18
CA ARG A 292 -4.28 -20.33 0.02
C ARG A 292 -3.84 -21.20 -1.16
N TYR A 293 -2.69 -20.88 -1.76
CA TYR A 293 -2.14 -21.50 -2.98
C TYR A 293 -2.89 -21.18 -4.29
N LEU A 294 -3.84 -20.24 -4.25
CA LEU A 294 -4.43 -19.63 -5.43
C LEU A 294 -3.87 -18.21 -5.58
N ASP A 295 -3.94 -17.64 -6.77
CA ASP A 295 -3.75 -16.20 -6.99
C ASP A 295 -5.13 -15.56 -7.16
N LEU A 296 -5.37 -14.45 -6.44
CA LEU A 296 -6.57 -13.63 -6.48
C LEU A 296 -6.50 -12.70 -7.70
N ILE A 297 -7.55 -12.70 -8.52
CA ILE A 297 -7.65 -11.93 -9.75
C ILE A 297 -8.88 -11.02 -9.70
N VAL A 298 -8.66 -9.73 -9.92
CA VAL A 298 -9.69 -8.73 -10.22
C VAL A 298 -9.67 -8.49 -11.73
N GLU A 299 -10.75 -8.88 -12.43
CA GLU A 299 -10.96 -8.54 -13.84
C GLU A 299 -11.70 -7.21 -13.95
N GLY A 300 -11.11 -6.25 -14.65
CA GLY A 300 -11.78 -5.06 -15.16
C GLY A 300 -12.03 -5.12 -16.65
N THR A 301 -13.13 -4.50 -17.08
CA THR A 301 -13.43 -4.18 -18.48
C THR A 301 -13.43 -2.68 -18.68
N LEU A 302 -12.81 -2.20 -19.75
CA LEU A 302 -12.67 -0.79 -20.10
C LEU A 302 -14.04 -0.17 -20.41
N GLU A 303 -14.40 0.90 -19.73
CA GLU A 303 -15.61 1.68 -20.01
C GLU A 303 -15.31 2.98 -20.77
N GLU A 304 -14.19 3.63 -20.44
CA GLU A 304 -13.84 4.96 -20.96
C GLU A 304 -12.31 5.10 -21.05
N GLN A 305 -11.82 5.71 -22.14
CA GLN A 305 -10.48 6.25 -22.21
C GLN A 305 -10.58 7.77 -22.37
N MET A 306 -10.06 8.50 -21.39
CA MET A 306 -10.03 9.97 -21.37
C MET A 306 -8.62 10.46 -21.76
N PRO A 307 -8.48 11.38 -22.73
CA PRO A 307 -7.18 11.97 -23.08
C PRO A 307 -6.52 12.65 -21.87
N LEU A 308 -5.19 12.54 -21.75
CA LEU A 308 -4.43 13.05 -20.60
C LEU A 308 -4.69 14.56 -20.36
N LEU A 309 -4.84 15.35 -21.43
CA LEU A 309 -5.14 16.79 -21.37
C LEU A 309 -6.53 17.11 -20.77
N GLU A 310 -7.48 16.17 -20.82
CA GLU A 310 -8.81 16.34 -20.22
C GLU A 310 -8.81 15.95 -18.75
N TYR A 311 -8.16 14.83 -18.43
CA TYR A 311 -7.89 14.44 -17.04
C TYR A 311 -7.10 15.52 -16.28
N ALA A 312 -6.10 16.15 -16.91
CA ALA A 312 -5.32 17.25 -16.33
C ALA A 312 -6.21 18.41 -15.84
N LYS A 313 -7.19 18.83 -16.67
CA LYS A 313 -8.14 19.90 -16.32
C LYS A 313 -8.99 19.51 -15.11
N ILE A 314 -9.41 18.25 -15.02
CA ILE A 314 -10.20 17.72 -13.88
C ILE A 314 -9.34 17.63 -12.61
N ARG A 315 -8.06 17.23 -12.71
CA ARG A 315 -7.11 17.21 -11.57
C ARG A 315 -6.85 18.63 -11.05
N GLN A 316 -6.66 19.61 -11.94
CA GLN A 316 -6.51 21.03 -11.56
C GLN A 316 -7.77 21.59 -10.88
N GLN A 317 -8.96 21.33 -11.45
CA GLN A 317 -10.23 21.78 -10.86
C GLN A 317 -10.53 21.13 -9.50
N SER A 318 -10.18 19.85 -9.30
CA SER A 318 -10.39 19.16 -8.02
C SER A 318 -9.29 19.45 -6.98
N GLY A 319 -8.11 19.93 -7.41
CA GLY A 319 -7.09 20.51 -6.54
C GLY A 319 -7.47 21.90 -6.03
N ALA A 320 -8.00 22.77 -6.89
CA ALA A 320 -8.38 24.16 -6.57
C ALA A 320 -9.64 24.31 -5.69
N ASN A 321 -10.31 23.21 -5.32
CA ASN A 321 -11.50 23.17 -4.47
C ASN A 321 -11.23 22.51 -3.09
N LYS A 322 -9.98 22.56 -2.60
CA LYS A 322 -9.56 22.08 -1.27
C LYS A 322 -9.02 23.22 -0.41
#